data_AF-A0A9D7DUZ6-F1
#
_entry.id   AF-A0A9D7DUZ6-F1
#
_cell.length_a   1.000
_cell.length_b   1.000
_cell.length_c   1.000
_cell.angle_alpha   90.00
_cell.angle_beta   90.00
_cell.angle_gamma   90.00
#
_symmetry.space_group_name_H-M   'P 1'
#
loop_
_entity.id
_entity.type
_entity.pdbx_description
1 polymer ?
#
loop_
_entity_poly.entity_id
_entity_poly.type
_entity_poly.pdbx_seq_one_letter_code
_entity_poly.pdbx_strand_id
1 'polypeptide(L)'
;MSNSAALDARLEKRLVRSRLLNDEQLSRAQVVQRESAVSLAEAIAQLNLISMHDLATIVESMQETRSVKLEDVQIDSEAVRHIPAQVALKFACVPVRRSGNTIVVAMSDPGDKAALDALRAVTDFEIMPVLADFEALEHALYIFYGSGANTDAGRLETTKRGGVSSGWEIGSPWNSDFDSFVDHEGVTRARELAKIVAAGQWDGLSEALVLVGPSGCGKSHLLSAIRHYTATREPLLRGLHVHGDQLKRAFADYMLAGKENALRFEMRDRSLLLFDDFYSAWGHEALEEEIVTAMNIVLHSGGVVMVALTVEQFFGGPFSKAMRELMARATEVRMQLPTEDAMRSIVRARCGAERAASLCAELCNQQSSHTLWSTMQEWALAHPALDQDKAVQR
;
A
#
# COMPACT_ATOMS: atom_id res chain seq x y z
N MET A 1 -14.63 24.82 -0.55
CA MET A 1 -15.09 25.50 0.68
C MET A 1 -14.70 24.60 1.84
N SER A 2 -13.86 25.08 2.75
CA SER A 2 -13.16 24.31 3.78
C SER A 2 -14.12 23.61 4.74
N ASN A 3 -13.81 22.35 5.10
CA ASN A 3 -14.61 21.50 6.00
C ASN A 3 -14.93 22.17 7.36
N SER A 4 -14.05 23.07 7.82
CA SER A 4 -14.23 23.86 9.05
C SER A 4 -15.43 24.83 8.99
N ALA A 5 -15.70 25.50 7.86
CA ALA A 5 -16.76 26.50 7.77
C ALA A 5 -18.19 25.92 7.88
N ALA A 6 -18.36 24.67 7.42
CA ALA A 6 -19.65 23.96 7.52
C ALA A 6 -19.92 23.43 8.94
N LEU A 7 -18.85 23.07 9.66
CA LEU A 7 -18.91 22.67 11.08
C LEU A 7 -19.23 23.89 11.96
N ASP A 8 -18.59 25.02 11.70
CA ASP A 8 -18.80 26.28 12.42
C ASP A 8 -20.27 26.74 12.31
N ALA A 9 -20.86 26.74 11.11
CA ALA A 9 -22.25 27.13 10.92
C ALA A 9 -23.29 26.21 11.60
N ARG A 10 -22.95 24.93 11.82
CA ARG A 10 -23.78 23.99 12.59
C ARG A 10 -23.63 24.25 14.08
N LEU A 11 -22.41 24.49 14.54
CA LEU A 11 -22.06 24.83 15.93
C LEU A 11 -22.81 26.08 16.40
N GLU A 12 -22.80 27.16 15.61
CA GLU A 12 -23.54 28.40 15.88
C GLU A 12 -25.03 28.15 16.19
N LYS A 13 -25.73 27.44 15.30
CA LYS A 13 -27.17 27.19 15.42
C LYS A 13 -27.53 26.37 16.65
N ARG A 14 -26.67 25.42 17.05
CA ARG A 14 -26.92 24.54 18.19
C ARG A 14 -26.63 25.26 19.50
N LEU A 15 -25.59 26.08 19.57
CA LEU A 15 -25.20 26.86 20.76
C LEU A 15 -26.28 27.89 21.15
N VAL A 16 -26.87 28.56 20.17
CA VAL A 16 -27.98 29.49 20.39
C VAL A 16 -29.24 28.73 20.81
N ARG A 17 -29.52 27.59 20.16
CA ARG A 17 -30.72 26.78 20.44
C ARG A 17 -30.67 26.08 21.81
N SER A 18 -29.49 25.68 22.28
CA SER A 18 -29.29 25.12 23.62
C SER A 18 -29.21 26.19 24.72
N ARG A 19 -29.29 27.48 24.37
CA ARG A 19 -29.14 28.65 25.27
C ARG A 19 -27.81 28.69 26.01
N LEU A 20 -26.77 28.05 25.46
CA LEU A 20 -25.44 28.06 26.05
C LEU A 20 -24.63 29.30 25.65
N LEU A 21 -25.00 29.96 24.56
CA LEU A 21 -24.58 31.32 24.22
C LEU A 21 -25.80 32.17 23.89
N ASN A 22 -25.73 33.45 24.26
CA ASN A 22 -26.61 34.48 23.72
C ASN A 22 -26.02 35.11 22.44
N ASP A 23 -26.84 35.85 21.69
CA ASP A 23 -26.42 36.44 20.40
C ASP A 23 -25.23 37.40 20.54
N GLU A 24 -25.09 38.05 21.70
CA GLU A 24 -24.00 38.97 22.01
C GLU A 24 -22.66 38.23 22.22
N GLN A 25 -22.68 37.11 22.96
CA GLN A 25 -21.53 36.25 23.19
C GLN A 25 -21.09 35.54 21.89
N LEU A 26 -22.05 35.12 21.06
CA LEU A 26 -21.75 34.53 19.76
C LEU A 26 -21.06 35.53 18.83
N SER A 27 -21.58 36.76 18.78
CA SER A 27 -20.98 37.84 17.97
C SER A 27 -19.54 38.14 18.41
N ARG A 28 -19.27 38.15 19.73
CA ARG A 28 -17.91 38.32 20.27
C ARG A 28 -16.97 37.18 19.87
N ALA A 29 -17.43 35.94 19.91
CA ALA A 29 -16.64 34.79 19.45
C ALA A 29 -16.33 34.85 17.95
N GLN A 30 -17.28 35.29 17.12
CA GLN A 30 -17.08 35.47 15.67
C GLN A 30 -16.08 36.59 15.34
N VAL A 31 -16.02 37.65 16.15
CA VAL A 31 -14.98 38.69 15.99
C VAL A 31 -13.59 38.08 16.21
N VAL A 32 -13.40 37.35 17.31
CA VAL A 32 -12.11 36.70 17.63
C VAL A 32 -11.74 35.65 16.57
N GLN A 33 -12.72 34.88 16.10
CA GLN A 33 -12.55 33.91 15.01
C GLN A 33 -11.94 34.58 13.76
N ARG A 34 -12.47 35.75 13.37
CA ARG A 34 -12.02 36.49 12.19
C ARG A 34 -10.69 37.20 12.40
N GLU A 35 -10.47 37.78 13.58
CA GLU A 35 -9.24 38.52 13.91
C GLU A 35 -8.04 37.60 14.11
N SER A 36 -8.26 36.40 14.66
CA SER A 36 -7.20 35.45 15.00
C SER A 36 -7.08 34.27 14.02
N ALA A 37 -7.95 34.20 13.01
CA ALA A 37 -8.01 33.11 12.03
C ALA A 37 -8.10 31.69 12.64
N VAL A 38 -8.83 31.57 13.76
CA VAL A 38 -9.08 30.30 14.49
C VAL A 38 -10.47 29.76 14.21
N SER A 39 -10.75 28.51 14.61
CA SER A 39 -12.10 27.93 14.53
C SER A 39 -13.06 28.59 15.53
N LEU A 40 -14.38 28.53 15.27
CA LEU A 40 -15.35 29.11 16.21
C LEU A 40 -15.29 28.43 17.58
N ALA A 41 -15.04 27.11 17.61
CA ALA A 41 -14.86 26.35 18.85
C ALA A 41 -13.66 26.85 19.66
N GLU A 42 -12.52 27.12 19.02
CA GLU A 42 -11.34 27.69 19.67
C GLU A 42 -11.57 29.11 20.17
N ALA A 43 -12.28 29.95 19.39
CA ALA A 43 -12.63 31.31 19.83
C ALA A 43 -13.54 31.31 21.07
N ILE A 44 -14.50 30.37 21.14
CA ILE A 44 -15.39 30.20 22.31
C ILE A 44 -14.60 29.73 23.54
N ALA A 45 -13.66 28.80 23.34
CA ALA A 45 -12.78 28.31 24.40
C ALA A 45 -11.84 29.41 24.93
N GLN A 46 -11.23 30.20 24.05
CA GLN A 46 -10.35 31.32 24.43
C GLN A 46 -11.09 32.40 25.23
N LEU A 47 -12.35 32.67 24.88
CA LEU A 47 -13.18 33.63 25.58
C LEU A 47 -13.82 33.06 26.87
N ASN A 48 -13.59 31.79 27.20
CA ASN A 48 -14.18 31.08 28.33
C ASN A 48 -15.72 31.25 28.43
N LEU A 49 -16.40 31.31 27.28
CA LEU A 49 -17.84 31.60 27.24
C LEU A 49 -18.67 30.38 27.66
N ILE A 50 -18.15 29.17 27.46
CA ILE A 50 -18.75 27.89 27.81
C ILE A 50 -17.66 26.99 28.42
N SER A 51 -18.04 26.09 29.32
CA SER A 51 -17.11 25.10 29.86
C SER A 51 -16.60 24.16 28.76
N MET A 52 -15.33 23.73 28.86
CA MET A 52 -14.76 22.76 27.90
C MET A 52 -15.55 21.45 27.86
N HIS A 53 -16.15 21.06 28.98
CA HIS A 53 -17.00 19.88 29.09
C HIS A 53 -18.31 20.03 28.29
N ASP A 54 -19.00 21.17 28.42
CA ASP A 54 -20.27 21.40 27.71
C ASP A 54 -20.02 21.62 26.21
N LEU A 55 -18.90 22.25 25.84
CA LEU A 55 -18.48 22.40 24.45
C LEU A 55 -18.20 21.02 23.82
N ALA A 56 -17.46 20.15 24.52
CA ALA A 56 -17.23 18.77 24.09
C ALA A 56 -18.55 17.99 23.92
N THR A 57 -19.44 18.08 24.91
CA THR A 57 -20.76 17.41 24.89
C THR A 57 -21.61 17.86 23.70
N ILE A 58 -21.59 19.15 23.35
CA ILE A 58 -22.33 19.65 22.18
C ILE A 58 -21.73 19.13 20.89
N VAL A 59 -20.40 19.20 20.75
CA VAL A 59 -19.69 18.71 19.56
C VAL A 59 -19.93 17.20 19.39
N GLU A 60 -19.91 16.43 20.47
CA GLU A 60 -20.27 15.01 20.49
C GLU A 60 -21.74 14.78 20.12
N SER A 61 -22.69 15.59 20.63
CA SER A 61 -24.12 15.50 20.27
C SER A 61 -24.41 15.90 18.82
N MET A 62 -23.50 16.62 18.16
CA MET A 62 -23.59 16.88 16.71
C MET A 62 -23.21 15.68 15.87
N GLN A 63 -22.52 14.72 16.48
CA GLN A 63 -22.06 13.47 15.91
C GLN A 63 -22.90 12.28 16.42
N GLU A 64 -24.20 12.48 16.72
CA GLU A 64 -25.15 11.39 17.04
C GLU A 64 -25.35 10.43 15.84
N THR A 65 -24.31 9.72 15.44
CA THR A 65 -24.43 8.54 14.63
C THR A 65 -24.26 7.35 15.55
N ARG A 66 -25.29 6.49 15.59
CA ARG A 66 -25.19 5.22 16.29
C ARG A 66 -24.06 4.43 15.64
N SER A 67 -23.00 4.17 16.41
CA SER A 67 -21.94 3.28 15.96
C SER A 67 -22.43 1.83 16.09
N VAL A 68 -22.15 1.03 15.07
CA VAL A 68 -22.51 -0.39 15.01
C VAL A 68 -21.26 -1.18 14.70
N LYS A 69 -20.98 -2.18 15.53
CA LYS A 69 -19.96 -3.20 15.26
C LYS A 69 -20.54 -4.24 14.29
N LEU A 70 -20.04 -4.27 13.07
CA LEU A 70 -20.52 -5.18 12.04
C LEU A 70 -20.21 -6.66 12.35
N GLU A 71 -19.22 -6.92 13.21
CA GLU A 71 -18.88 -8.26 13.74
C GLU A 71 -20.00 -8.88 14.60
N ASP A 72 -20.79 -8.04 15.27
CA ASP A 72 -21.82 -8.47 16.23
C ASP A 72 -23.23 -8.51 15.63
N VAL A 73 -23.37 -8.19 14.34
CA VAL A 73 -24.67 -8.03 13.67
C VAL A 73 -24.80 -8.96 12.49
N GLN A 74 -25.87 -9.76 12.47
CA GLN A 74 -26.23 -10.53 11.28
C GLN A 74 -26.75 -9.60 10.17
N ILE A 75 -26.00 -9.54 9.07
CA ILE A 75 -26.36 -8.79 7.87
C ILE A 75 -27.44 -9.56 7.10
N ASP A 76 -28.56 -8.89 6.84
CA ASP A 76 -29.67 -9.45 6.07
C ASP A 76 -29.35 -9.53 4.58
N SER A 77 -29.29 -10.74 4.04
CA SER A 77 -29.05 -10.98 2.61
C SER A 77 -30.07 -10.33 1.68
N GLU A 78 -31.32 -10.12 2.13
CA GLU A 78 -32.32 -9.38 1.36
C GLU A 78 -32.00 -7.89 1.29
N ALA A 79 -31.43 -7.32 2.36
CA ALA A 79 -31.01 -5.92 2.38
C ALA A 79 -29.83 -5.65 1.41
N VAL A 80 -28.91 -6.61 1.29
CA VAL A 80 -27.77 -6.58 0.34
C VAL A 80 -28.23 -6.50 -1.11
N ARG A 81 -29.33 -7.17 -1.47
CA ARG A 81 -29.84 -7.17 -2.85
C ARG A 81 -30.39 -5.82 -3.31
N HIS A 82 -30.75 -4.94 -2.37
CA HIS A 82 -31.33 -3.64 -2.69
C HIS A 82 -30.31 -2.57 -3.07
N ILE A 83 -29.04 -2.73 -2.66
CA ILE A 83 -27.97 -1.79 -3.02
C ILE A 83 -27.06 -2.46 -4.05
N PRO A 84 -26.98 -1.95 -5.29
CA PRO A 84 -26.07 -2.51 -6.29
C PRO A 84 -24.61 -2.44 -5.85
N ALA A 85 -23.83 -3.47 -6.19
CA ALA A 85 -22.40 -3.57 -5.84
C ALA A 85 -21.60 -2.30 -6.19
N GLN A 86 -21.86 -1.71 -7.35
CA GLN A 86 -21.19 -0.48 -7.79
C GLN A 86 -21.45 0.71 -6.86
N VAL A 87 -22.65 0.81 -6.28
CA VAL A 87 -23.04 1.89 -5.37
C VAL A 87 -22.45 1.63 -3.98
N ALA A 88 -22.56 0.38 -3.49
CA ALA A 88 -21.98 -0.05 -2.23
C ALA A 88 -20.47 0.18 -2.16
N LEU A 89 -19.74 -0.19 -3.23
CA LEU A 89 -18.29 0.01 -3.35
C LEU A 89 -17.91 1.49 -3.50
N LYS A 90 -18.66 2.25 -4.32
CA LYS A 90 -18.36 3.67 -4.56
C LYS A 90 -18.48 4.53 -3.30
N PHE A 91 -19.47 4.25 -2.46
CA PHE A 91 -19.76 5.04 -1.26
C PHE A 91 -19.31 4.35 0.03
N ALA A 92 -18.55 3.25 -0.08
CA ALA A 92 -18.07 2.44 1.04
C ALA A 92 -19.18 2.22 2.09
N CYS A 93 -20.24 1.52 1.67
CA CYS A 93 -21.41 1.29 2.52
C CYS A 93 -21.99 -0.11 2.38
N VAL A 94 -22.52 -0.66 3.48
CA VAL A 94 -23.11 -2.00 3.52
C VAL A 94 -24.50 -1.93 4.16
N PRO A 95 -25.56 -2.40 3.48
CA PRO A 95 -26.87 -2.52 4.11
C PRO A 95 -26.82 -3.61 5.18
N VAL A 96 -27.27 -3.28 6.39
CA VAL A 96 -27.25 -4.19 7.55
C VAL A 96 -28.58 -4.92 7.69
N ARG A 97 -29.70 -4.20 7.57
CA ARG A 97 -31.05 -4.75 7.71
C ARG A 97 -32.08 -3.86 7.04
N ARG A 98 -33.14 -4.47 6.50
CA ARG A 98 -34.34 -3.76 6.05
C ARG A 98 -35.50 -3.93 7.04
N SER A 99 -36.25 -2.87 7.29
CA SER A 99 -37.49 -2.91 8.07
C SER A 99 -38.52 -1.99 7.43
N GLY A 100 -39.52 -2.57 6.76
CA GLY A 100 -40.55 -1.79 6.06
C GLY A 100 -39.96 -0.96 4.92
N ASN A 101 -40.11 0.37 4.99
CA ASN A 101 -39.55 1.32 4.02
C ASN A 101 -38.18 1.86 4.39
N THR A 102 -37.60 1.41 5.51
CA THR A 102 -36.32 1.91 6.01
C THR A 102 -35.25 0.85 5.87
N ILE A 103 -34.09 1.22 5.34
CA ILE A 103 -32.91 0.38 5.27
C ILE A 103 -31.80 0.98 6.14
N VAL A 104 -31.27 0.16 7.03
CA VAL A 104 -30.13 0.54 7.88
C VAL A 104 -28.87 0.27 7.08
N VAL A 105 -28.06 1.31 6.88
CA VAL A 105 -26.83 1.23 6.09
C VAL A 105 -25.65 1.61 6.95
N ALA A 106 -24.72 0.68 7.11
CA ALA A 106 -23.44 0.94 7.73
C ALA A 106 -22.55 1.72 6.76
N MET A 107 -21.96 2.81 7.25
CA MET A 107 -21.15 3.75 6.47
C MET A 107 -19.93 4.17 7.28
N SER A 108 -18.82 4.44 6.59
CA SER A 108 -17.62 5.03 7.19
C SER A 108 -17.79 6.52 7.51
N ASP A 109 -18.56 7.24 6.67
CA ASP A 109 -19.03 8.60 6.94
C ASP A 109 -20.56 8.69 6.78
N PRO A 110 -21.32 8.51 7.88
CA PRO A 110 -22.77 8.71 7.95
C PRO A 110 -23.23 10.14 7.62
N GLY A 111 -22.31 11.12 7.66
CA GLY A 111 -22.55 12.52 7.35
C GLY A 111 -22.46 12.86 5.85
N ASP A 112 -21.99 11.92 5.01
CA ASP A 112 -21.85 12.13 3.57
C ASP A 112 -23.23 12.23 2.89
N LYS A 113 -23.67 13.48 2.69
CA LYS A 113 -24.94 13.77 2.02
C LYS A 113 -24.99 13.23 0.59
N ALA A 114 -23.88 13.23 -0.15
CA ALA A 114 -23.85 12.76 -1.52
C ALA A 114 -24.07 11.24 -1.59
N ALA A 115 -23.47 10.49 -0.65
CA ALA A 115 -23.71 9.07 -0.50
C ALA A 115 -25.17 8.78 -0.10
N LEU A 116 -25.70 9.50 0.88
CA LEU A 116 -27.09 9.33 1.33
C LEU A 116 -28.11 9.62 0.22
N ASP A 117 -27.90 10.67 -0.56
CA ASP A 117 -28.81 11.02 -1.65
C ASP A 117 -28.74 10.02 -2.81
N ALA A 118 -27.53 9.52 -3.13
CA ALA A 118 -27.37 8.46 -4.13
C ALA A 118 -28.01 7.14 -3.70
N LEU A 119 -27.86 6.76 -2.42
CA LEU A 119 -28.49 5.57 -1.86
C LEU A 119 -30.01 5.67 -1.87
N ARG A 120 -30.59 6.82 -1.50
CA ARG A 120 -32.03 7.06 -1.62
C ARG A 120 -32.51 6.93 -3.06
N ALA A 121 -31.79 7.54 -4.01
CA ALA A 121 -32.17 7.55 -5.42
C ALA A 121 -32.12 6.15 -6.08
N VAL A 122 -31.24 5.27 -5.61
CA VAL A 122 -31.08 3.93 -6.18
C VAL A 122 -31.99 2.89 -5.51
N THR A 123 -32.31 3.09 -4.23
CA THR A 123 -33.04 2.08 -3.44
C THR A 123 -34.52 2.40 -3.23
N ASP A 124 -34.95 3.64 -3.47
CA ASP A 124 -36.28 4.18 -3.11
C ASP A 124 -36.66 4.04 -1.62
N PHE A 125 -35.72 3.66 -0.74
CA PHE A 125 -35.94 3.50 0.71
C PHE A 125 -35.48 4.73 1.51
N GLU A 126 -36.05 4.87 2.71
CA GLU A 126 -35.46 5.75 3.71
C GLU A 126 -34.15 5.16 4.23
N ILE A 127 -33.04 5.86 4.00
CA ILE A 127 -31.72 5.46 4.48
C ILE A 127 -31.52 5.91 5.92
N MET A 128 -31.29 4.95 6.81
CA MET A 128 -30.86 5.19 8.19
C MET A 128 -29.35 4.85 8.29
N PRO A 129 -28.45 5.85 8.21
CA PRO A 129 -27.03 5.58 8.26
C PRO A 129 -26.55 5.32 9.69
N VAL A 130 -25.69 4.33 9.84
CA VAL A 130 -25.00 4.00 11.10
C VAL A 130 -23.50 4.02 10.86
N LEU A 131 -22.75 4.51 11.85
CA LEU A 131 -21.29 4.56 11.75
C LEU A 131 -20.76 3.14 11.95
N ALA A 132 -19.99 2.66 11.01
CA ALA A 132 -19.26 1.40 11.18
C ALA A 132 -17.77 1.66 11.08
N ASP A 133 -17.02 0.82 11.78
CA ASP A 133 -15.58 0.78 11.62
C ASP A 133 -15.25 0.47 10.15
N PHE A 134 -14.31 1.24 9.61
CA PHE A 134 -13.93 1.16 8.21
C PHE A 134 -13.45 -0.26 7.83
N GLU A 135 -12.70 -0.92 8.70
CA GLU A 135 -12.15 -2.27 8.45
C GLU A 135 -13.26 -3.32 8.41
N ALA A 136 -14.22 -3.21 9.33
CA ALA A 136 -15.37 -4.11 9.37
C ALA A 136 -16.29 -3.93 8.16
N LEU A 137 -16.37 -2.71 7.61
CA LEU A 137 -17.17 -2.38 6.44
C LEU A 137 -16.53 -2.90 5.15
N GLU A 138 -15.22 -2.82 5.01
CA GLU A 138 -14.49 -3.41 3.87
C GLU A 138 -14.60 -4.93 3.81
N HIS A 139 -14.46 -5.59 4.96
CA HIS A 139 -14.62 -7.04 5.04
C HIS A 139 -16.04 -7.47 4.64
N ALA A 140 -17.06 -6.73 5.08
CA ALA A 140 -18.45 -6.99 4.68
C ALA A 140 -18.68 -6.69 3.19
N LEU A 141 -18.14 -5.61 2.63
CA LEU A 141 -18.21 -5.32 1.19
C LEU A 141 -17.61 -6.45 0.35
N TYR A 142 -16.47 -6.99 0.78
CA TYR A 142 -15.81 -8.12 0.12
C TYR A 142 -16.69 -9.38 0.14
N ILE A 143 -17.24 -9.74 1.29
CA ILE A 143 -18.08 -10.94 1.44
C ILE A 143 -19.34 -10.84 0.57
N PHE A 144 -20.01 -9.68 0.57
CA PHE A 144 -21.35 -9.55 -0.01
C PHE A 144 -21.34 -9.06 -1.47
N TYR A 145 -20.30 -8.35 -1.91
CA TYR A 145 -20.24 -7.77 -3.26
C TYR A 145 -18.98 -8.18 -4.07
N GLY A 146 -17.99 -8.83 -3.44
CA GLY A 146 -16.72 -9.18 -4.09
C GLY A 146 -16.78 -10.30 -5.15
N SER A 147 -17.86 -11.09 -5.19
CA SER A 147 -17.94 -12.29 -6.04
C SER A 147 -18.77 -12.14 -7.33
N GLY A 148 -19.29 -10.94 -7.66
CA GLY A 148 -20.31 -10.78 -8.72
C GLY A 148 -20.09 -9.69 -9.78
N ALA A 149 -18.98 -8.96 -9.76
CA ALA A 149 -18.82 -7.77 -10.62
C ALA A 149 -18.20 -8.03 -12.01
N ASN A 150 -18.33 -9.24 -12.55
CA ASN A 150 -17.80 -9.55 -13.88
C ASN A 150 -18.69 -10.52 -14.68
N THR A 151 -19.92 -10.11 -14.98
CA THR A 151 -20.70 -10.72 -16.07
C THR A 151 -21.57 -9.66 -16.76
N ASP A 152 -21.38 -9.61 -18.08
CA ASP A 152 -22.25 -9.07 -19.14
C ASP A 152 -22.26 -7.55 -19.43
N ALA A 153 -21.37 -7.15 -20.35
CA ALA A 153 -21.73 -6.33 -21.51
C ALA A 153 -20.68 -6.50 -22.63
N GLY A 154 -21.10 -7.11 -23.74
CA GLY A 154 -20.24 -7.47 -24.86
C GLY A 154 -19.87 -6.32 -25.80
N ARG A 155 -18.69 -6.50 -26.40
CA ARG A 155 -18.33 -6.19 -27.80
C ARG A 155 -18.63 -4.75 -28.27
N LEU A 156 -17.65 -3.87 -28.10
CA LEU A 156 -17.31 -2.88 -29.11
C LEU A 156 -15.79 -2.73 -29.24
N GLU A 157 -15.39 -2.43 -30.46
CA GLU A 157 -14.05 -2.51 -31.01
C GLU A 157 -13.02 -1.56 -30.36
N THR A 158 -11.78 -2.02 -30.44
CA THR A 158 -10.52 -1.27 -30.40
C THR A 158 -10.65 0.26 -30.43
N THR A 159 -10.42 0.91 -29.29
CA THR A 159 -9.68 2.18 -29.23
C THR A 159 -9.14 2.40 -27.82
N LYS A 160 -7.86 2.75 -27.77
CA LYS A 160 -7.08 3.11 -26.57
C LYS A 160 -7.87 4.00 -25.59
N ARG A 161 -8.27 3.46 -24.44
CA ARG A 161 -8.39 4.12 -23.13
C ARG A 161 -8.18 3.03 -22.09
N GLY A 162 -6.98 2.91 -21.51
CA GLY A 162 -6.61 3.71 -20.36
C GLY A 162 -7.24 3.14 -19.07
N GLY A 163 -7.11 1.83 -18.85
CA GLY A 163 -7.28 1.26 -17.52
C GLY A 163 -6.21 1.86 -16.63
N VAL A 164 -6.58 2.25 -15.41
CA VAL A 164 -5.61 2.67 -14.40
C VAL A 164 -4.80 1.44 -14.02
N SER A 165 -3.71 1.23 -14.75
CA SER A 165 -2.55 0.50 -14.26
C SER A 165 -2.22 1.12 -12.90
N SER A 166 -2.28 0.34 -11.83
CA SER A 166 -1.61 0.71 -10.59
C SER A 166 -0.17 1.06 -10.96
N GLY A 167 0.24 2.31 -10.73
CA GLY A 167 1.45 2.95 -11.29
C GLY A 167 2.79 2.42 -10.79
N TRP A 168 2.83 1.17 -10.32
CA TRP A 168 4.00 0.50 -9.74
C TRP A 168 4.70 -0.46 -10.71
N GLU A 169 4.19 -0.60 -11.92
CA GLU A 169 4.76 -1.49 -12.93
C GLU A 169 5.91 -0.82 -13.68
N ILE A 170 7.14 -1.09 -13.24
CA ILE A 170 8.32 -0.96 -14.10
C ILE A 170 8.80 -2.38 -14.41
N GLY A 171 8.87 -2.70 -15.70
CA GLY A 171 9.50 -3.92 -16.18
C GLY A 171 10.95 -3.98 -15.72
N SER A 172 11.33 -5.05 -15.05
CA SER A 172 12.71 -5.35 -14.73
C SER A 172 13.47 -5.60 -16.04
N PRO A 173 14.66 -5.00 -16.26
CA PRO A 173 15.47 -5.27 -17.47
C PRO A 173 16.09 -6.67 -17.47
N TRP A 174 15.89 -7.43 -16.39
CA TRP A 174 16.39 -8.79 -16.20
C TRP A 174 15.31 -9.79 -16.64
N ASN A 175 15.67 -10.82 -17.41
CA ASN A 175 14.78 -11.97 -17.60
C ASN A 175 14.59 -12.62 -16.22
N SER A 176 13.47 -12.31 -15.57
CA SER A 176 13.32 -12.34 -14.12
C SER A 176 12.96 -13.75 -13.62
N ASP A 177 13.33 -14.81 -14.31
CA ASP A 177 13.07 -16.17 -13.82
C ASP A 177 14.14 -16.63 -12.83
N PHE A 178 13.73 -17.44 -11.85
CA PHE A 178 14.68 -18.11 -10.96
C PHE A 178 15.69 -18.98 -11.72
N ASP A 179 15.35 -19.43 -12.93
CA ASP A 179 16.22 -20.25 -13.78
C ASP A 179 17.37 -19.46 -14.41
N SER A 180 17.21 -18.13 -14.55
CA SER A 180 18.29 -17.25 -15.02
C SER A 180 19.29 -16.89 -13.90
N PHE A 181 18.95 -17.21 -12.65
CA PHE A 181 19.79 -16.96 -11.49
C PHE A 181 20.78 -18.11 -11.29
N VAL A 182 22.07 -17.86 -11.48
CA VAL A 182 23.11 -18.89 -11.28
C VAL A 182 23.34 -19.11 -9.79
N ASP A 183 23.29 -20.37 -9.35
CA ASP A 183 23.54 -20.72 -7.95
C ASP A 183 25.04 -20.68 -7.64
N HIS A 184 25.37 -20.19 -6.45
CA HIS A 184 26.70 -20.28 -5.86
C HIS A 184 26.62 -20.09 -4.35
N GLU A 185 27.65 -20.54 -3.63
CA GLU A 185 27.77 -20.47 -2.16
C GLU A 185 27.23 -19.17 -1.54
N GLY A 186 27.65 -18.04 -2.09
CA GLY A 186 27.28 -16.70 -1.62
C GLY A 186 25.81 -16.31 -1.76
N VAL A 187 24.97 -17.08 -2.46
CA VAL A 187 23.55 -16.74 -2.71
C VAL A 187 22.59 -17.91 -2.49
N THR A 188 23.09 -19.14 -2.28
CA THR A 188 22.25 -20.35 -2.16
C THR A 188 21.16 -20.20 -1.11
N ARG A 189 21.49 -19.77 0.11
CA ARG A 189 20.50 -19.57 1.20
C ARG A 189 19.43 -18.53 0.82
N ALA A 190 19.83 -17.41 0.22
CA ALA A 190 18.91 -16.38 -0.21
C ALA A 190 17.97 -16.90 -1.31
N ARG A 191 18.50 -17.67 -2.24
CA ARG A 191 17.74 -18.28 -3.33
C ARG A 191 16.73 -19.32 -2.85
N GLU A 192 17.12 -20.17 -1.90
CA GLU A 192 16.22 -21.17 -1.30
C GLU A 192 15.04 -20.49 -0.60
N LEU A 193 15.32 -19.48 0.23
CA LEU A 193 14.28 -18.68 0.89
C LEU A 193 13.38 -17.98 -0.14
N ALA A 194 13.96 -17.40 -1.18
CA ALA A 194 13.20 -16.74 -2.23
C ALA A 194 12.26 -17.71 -2.97
N LYS A 195 12.67 -18.97 -3.19
CA LYS A 195 11.79 -19.99 -3.78
C LYS A 195 10.63 -20.38 -2.85
N ILE A 196 10.92 -20.55 -1.56
CA ILE A 196 9.89 -20.82 -0.53
C ILE A 196 8.87 -19.68 -0.49
N VAL A 197 9.37 -18.44 -0.44
CA VAL A 197 8.53 -17.25 -0.46
C VAL A 197 7.73 -17.17 -1.75
N ALA A 198 8.35 -17.35 -2.91
CA ALA A 198 7.64 -17.26 -4.19
C ALA A 198 6.53 -18.32 -4.35
N ALA A 199 6.69 -19.49 -3.72
CA ALA A 199 5.72 -20.59 -3.74
C ALA A 199 4.61 -20.48 -2.68
N GLY A 200 4.56 -19.41 -1.87
CA GLY A 200 3.54 -19.30 -0.82
C GLY A 200 3.81 -20.16 0.43
N GLN A 201 4.99 -20.77 0.55
CA GLN A 201 5.29 -21.81 1.54
C GLN A 201 6.00 -21.26 2.78
N TRP A 202 5.62 -20.07 3.23
CA TRP A 202 6.33 -19.33 4.28
C TRP A 202 5.78 -19.54 5.69
N ASP A 203 5.05 -20.62 5.94
CA ASP A 203 4.54 -20.97 7.27
C ASP A 203 5.68 -20.94 8.30
N GLY A 204 5.55 -20.07 9.31
CA GLY A 204 6.55 -19.88 10.36
C GLY A 204 7.57 -18.75 10.11
N LEU A 205 7.53 -18.05 8.97
CA LEU A 205 8.30 -16.82 8.74
C LEU A 205 7.52 -15.61 9.27
N SER A 206 7.66 -15.32 10.56
CA SER A 206 6.98 -14.19 11.22
C SER A 206 7.79 -12.89 11.23
N GLU A 207 9.07 -12.95 10.87
CA GLU A 207 9.98 -11.81 10.84
C GLU A 207 10.18 -11.31 9.41
N ALA A 208 10.46 -10.01 9.26
CA ALA A 208 10.92 -9.47 7.98
C ALA A 208 12.23 -10.15 7.58
N LEU A 209 12.36 -10.49 6.31
CA LEU A 209 13.59 -11.05 5.73
C LEU A 209 14.38 -9.92 5.07
N VAL A 210 15.63 -9.72 5.48
CA VAL A 210 16.47 -8.66 4.90
C VAL A 210 17.60 -9.30 4.11
N LEU A 211 17.58 -9.12 2.79
CA LEU A 211 18.69 -9.47 1.91
C LEU A 211 19.81 -8.44 2.11
N VAL A 212 20.91 -8.86 2.74
CA VAL A 212 22.05 -7.99 3.06
C VAL A 212 23.28 -8.43 2.27
N GLY A 213 23.85 -7.54 1.46
CA GLY A 213 25.08 -7.85 0.74
C GLY A 213 25.61 -6.70 -0.12
N PRO A 214 26.85 -6.82 -0.65
CA PRO A 214 27.46 -5.77 -1.47
C PRO A 214 26.62 -5.40 -2.70
N SER A 215 26.86 -4.22 -3.28
CA SER A 215 26.23 -3.88 -4.57
C SER A 215 26.57 -4.93 -5.63
N GLY A 216 25.61 -5.26 -6.49
CA GLY A 216 25.82 -6.20 -7.58
C GLY A 216 25.86 -7.69 -7.18
N CYS A 217 25.52 -8.08 -5.95
CA CYS A 217 25.42 -9.50 -5.57
C CYS A 217 24.09 -10.18 -5.97
N GLY A 218 23.17 -9.47 -6.63
CA GLY A 218 21.93 -10.04 -7.17
C GLY A 218 20.66 -9.84 -6.32
N LYS A 219 20.67 -8.98 -5.29
CA LYS A 219 19.49 -8.68 -4.45
C LYS A 219 18.24 -8.31 -5.28
N SER A 220 18.36 -7.28 -6.12
CA SER A 220 17.28 -6.78 -6.98
C SER A 220 16.81 -7.80 -8.03
N HIS A 221 17.74 -8.61 -8.54
CA HIS A 221 17.41 -9.72 -9.45
C HIS A 221 16.58 -10.78 -8.71
N LEU A 222 16.95 -11.12 -7.48
CA LEU A 222 16.22 -12.09 -6.68
C LEU A 222 14.81 -11.62 -6.32
N LEU A 223 14.64 -10.35 -5.90
CA LEU A 223 13.30 -9.76 -5.67
C LEU A 223 12.46 -9.73 -6.95
N SER A 224 13.07 -9.33 -8.07
CA SER A 224 12.42 -9.39 -9.39
C SER A 224 11.96 -10.80 -9.74
N ALA A 225 12.73 -11.83 -9.35
CA ALA A 225 12.41 -13.22 -9.60
C ALA A 225 11.26 -13.75 -8.77
N ILE A 226 11.18 -13.38 -7.50
CA ILE A 226 10.00 -13.65 -6.68
C ILE A 226 8.77 -13.02 -7.33
N ARG A 227 8.83 -11.74 -7.69
CA ARG A 227 7.71 -11.03 -8.33
C ARG A 227 7.24 -11.70 -9.62
N HIS A 228 8.18 -12.11 -10.48
CA HIS A 228 7.83 -12.75 -11.74
C HIS A 228 7.20 -14.12 -11.50
N TYR A 229 7.76 -14.91 -10.59
CA TYR A 229 7.21 -16.20 -10.22
C TYR A 229 5.81 -16.08 -9.64
N THR A 230 5.58 -15.19 -8.67
CA THR A 230 4.25 -15.02 -8.06
C THR A 230 3.23 -14.53 -9.08
N ALA A 231 3.59 -13.57 -9.94
CA ALA A 231 2.69 -13.09 -10.99
C ALA A 231 2.28 -14.17 -12.00
N THR A 232 3.14 -15.15 -12.26
CA THR A 232 2.91 -16.18 -13.30
C THR A 232 2.36 -17.50 -12.74
N ARG A 233 2.78 -17.91 -11.54
CA ARG A 233 2.50 -19.23 -10.95
C ARG A 233 1.57 -19.16 -9.74
N GLU A 234 1.61 -18.07 -8.98
CA GLU A 234 0.87 -17.91 -7.73
C GLU A 234 0.11 -16.56 -7.67
N PRO A 235 -0.79 -16.28 -8.64
CA PRO A 235 -1.43 -14.96 -8.77
C PRO A 235 -2.35 -14.60 -7.59
N LEU A 236 -2.70 -15.58 -6.76
CA LEU A 236 -3.48 -15.39 -5.53
C LEU A 236 -2.64 -14.85 -4.37
N LEU A 237 -1.32 -15.06 -4.40
CA LEU A 237 -0.39 -14.39 -3.52
C LEU A 237 -0.33 -12.93 -3.99
N ARG A 238 -1.08 -12.05 -3.34
CA ARG A 238 -1.22 -10.61 -3.65
C ARG A 238 0.10 -9.89 -3.40
N GLY A 239 1.14 -10.23 -4.17
CA GLY A 239 2.49 -9.71 -4.03
C GLY A 239 2.60 -8.30 -4.58
N LEU A 240 3.28 -7.44 -3.82
CA LEU A 240 3.59 -6.07 -4.24
C LEU A 240 5.11 -5.87 -4.22
N HIS A 241 5.66 -5.50 -5.36
CA HIS A 241 7.06 -5.09 -5.48
C HIS A 241 7.15 -3.58 -5.54
N VAL A 242 7.95 -3.00 -4.66
CA VAL A 242 8.04 -1.56 -4.41
C VAL A 242 9.48 -1.12 -4.53
N HIS A 243 9.72 -0.07 -5.31
CA HIS A 243 11.02 0.62 -5.35
C HIS A 243 10.96 1.91 -4.53
N GLY A 244 12.01 2.23 -3.78
CA GLY A 244 12.03 3.41 -2.89
C GLY A 244 11.74 4.74 -3.61
N ASP A 245 12.26 4.94 -4.82
CA ASP A 245 12.02 6.14 -5.62
C ASP A 245 10.55 6.29 -6.05
N GLN A 246 9.91 5.17 -6.42
CA GLN A 246 8.48 5.16 -6.76
C GLN A 246 7.65 5.50 -5.54
N LEU A 247 8.04 4.93 -4.41
CA LEU A 247 7.38 5.10 -3.14
C LEU A 247 7.40 6.55 -2.67
N LYS A 248 8.56 7.22 -2.78
CA LYS A 248 8.66 8.67 -2.52
C LYS A 248 7.75 9.50 -3.41
N ARG A 249 7.73 9.23 -4.71
CA ARG A 249 6.93 9.98 -5.68
C ARG A 249 5.44 9.81 -5.40
N ALA A 250 4.98 8.57 -5.25
CA ALA A 250 3.59 8.26 -4.94
C ALA A 250 3.14 8.90 -3.62
N PHE A 251 3.99 8.84 -2.59
CA PHE A 251 3.70 9.49 -1.32
C PHE A 251 3.57 11.01 -1.44
N ALA A 252 4.48 11.67 -2.18
CA ALA A 252 4.37 13.10 -2.44
C ALA A 252 3.07 13.46 -3.18
N ASP A 253 2.69 12.67 -4.19
CA ASP A 253 1.44 12.86 -4.94
C ASP A 253 0.20 12.67 -4.04
N TYR A 254 0.22 11.69 -3.14
CA TYR A 254 -0.86 11.46 -2.18
C TYR A 254 -0.99 12.59 -1.17
N MET A 255 0.13 13.11 -0.65
CA MET A 255 0.13 14.23 0.28
C MET A 255 -0.40 15.50 -0.39
N LEU A 256 0.01 15.78 -1.64
CA LEU A 256 -0.53 16.90 -2.42
C LEU A 256 -2.04 16.75 -2.69
N ALA A 257 -2.52 15.51 -2.84
CA ALA A 257 -3.93 15.22 -3.03
C ALA A 257 -4.76 15.16 -1.73
N GLY A 258 -4.14 15.37 -0.56
CA GLY A 258 -4.81 15.24 0.75
C GLY A 258 -5.23 13.80 1.08
N LYS A 259 -4.56 12.80 0.49
CA LYS A 259 -4.84 11.37 0.64
C LYS A 259 -3.79 10.70 1.51
N GLU A 260 -3.66 11.16 2.75
CA GLU A 260 -2.54 10.80 3.63
C GLU A 260 -2.43 9.29 3.88
N ASN A 261 -3.55 8.56 3.88
CA ASN A 261 -3.61 7.12 4.14
C ASN A 261 -3.55 6.24 2.88
N ALA A 262 -3.47 6.81 1.68
CA ALA A 262 -3.57 6.04 0.44
C ALA A 262 -2.44 5.01 0.27
N LEU A 263 -1.24 5.34 0.74
CA LEU A 263 -0.10 4.43 0.66
C LEU A 263 -0.28 3.20 1.55
N ARG A 264 -0.71 3.43 2.80
CA ARG A 264 -1.03 2.37 3.76
C ARG A 264 -2.10 1.42 3.22
N PHE A 265 -3.11 1.99 2.59
CA PHE A 265 -4.21 1.25 1.97
C PHE A 265 -3.72 0.30 0.87
N GLU A 266 -2.89 0.81 -0.03
CA GLU A 266 -2.38 0.05 -1.18
C GLU A 266 -1.45 -1.12 -0.78
N MET A 267 -0.79 -1.00 0.37
CA MET A 267 0.15 -1.98 0.90
C MET A 267 -0.47 -2.98 1.88
N ARG A 268 -1.59 -2.65 2.55
CA ARG A 268 -2.20 -3.49 3.60
C ARG A 268 -2.80 -4.79 3.07
N ASP A 269 -3.40 -4.78 1.89
CA ASP A 269 -4.08 -5.96 1.31
C ASP A 269 -3.11 -6.96 0.64
N ARG A 270 -1.85 -6.97 1.08
CA ARG A 270 -0.77 -7.74 0.46
C ARG A 270 -0.34 -8.86 1.38
N SER A 271 -0.25 -10.07 0.84
CA SER A 271 0.33 -11.22 1.55
C SER A 271 1.86 -11.27 1.41
N LEU A 272 2.41 -10.49 0.48
CA LEU A 272 3.85 -10.42 0.21
C LEU A 272 4.23 -8.99 -0.18
N LEU A 273 5.17 -8.39 0.57
CA LEU A 273 5.79 -7.11 0.24
C LEU A 273 7.26 -7.32 -0.09
N LEU A 274 7.69 -6.82 -1.25
CA LEU A 274 9.08 -6.83 -1.69
C LEU A 274 9.55 -5.37 -1.82
N PHE A 275 10.53 -4.97 -1.02
CA PHE A 275 11.13 -3.63 -1.09
C PHE A 275 12.52 -3.71 -1.70
N ASP A 276 12.65 -3.14 -2.90
CA ASP A 276 13.92 -2.97 -3.60
C ASP A 276 14.33 -1.50 -3.58
N ASP A 277 15.65 -1.27 -3.61
CA ASP A 277 16.25 0.05 -3.44
C ASP A 277 15.54 0.89 -2.37
N PHE A 278 15.32 0.31 -1.19
CA PHE A 278 14.66 1.02 -0.09
C PHE A 278 15.42 2.30 0.28
N TYR A 279 16.71 2.38 -0.10
CA TYR A 279 17.53 3.54 0.21
C TYR A 279 17.00 4.83 -0.35
N SER A 280 16.48 4.76 -1.56
CA SER A 280 15.90 5.92 -2.20
C SER A 280 14.65 6.40 -1.49
N ALA A 281 14.04 5.68 -0.53
CA ALA A 281 12.92 6.15 0.29
C ALA A 281 13.32 6.92 1.58
N TRP A 282 14.59 6.92 1.96
CA TRP A 282 15.06 7.50 3.24
C TRP A 282 14.95 9.01 3.37
N GLY A 283 14.83 9.47 4.62
CA GLY A 283 14.91 10.88 5.02
C GLY A 283 13.56 11.59 5.09
N HIS A 284 12.48 10.85 4.86
CA HIS A 284 11.12 11.34 4.94
C HIS A 284 10.40 10.61 6.07
N GLU A 285 10.52 11.11 7.31
CA GLU A 285 10.10 10.41 8.54
C GLU A 285 8.65 9.91 8.48
N ALA A 286 7.72 10.75 8.01
CA ALA A 286 6.33 10.35 7.83
C ALA A 286 6.15 9.17 6.84
N LEU A 287 6.95 9.12 5.76
CA LEU A 287 6.89 8.02 4.81
C LEU A 287 7.48 6.74 5.44
N GLU A 288 8.58 6.86 6.18
CA GLU A 288 9.17 5.73 6.91
C GLU A 288 8.19 5.14 7.93
N GLU A 289 7.45 5.97 8.66
CA GLU A 289 6.42 5.52 9.61
C GLU A 289 5.27 4.77 8.92
N GLU A 290 4.79 5.27 7.78
CA GLU A 290 3.75 4.60 6.98
C GLU A 290 4.22 3.22 6.50
N ILE A 291 5.47 3.14 6.03
CA ILE A 291 6.07 1.89 5.56
C ILE A 291 6.19 0.89 6.70
N VAL A 292 6.77 1.31 7.83
CA VAL A 292 6.93 0.43 9.00
C VAL A 292 5.57 -0.09 9.47
N THR A 293 4.55 0.77 9.45
CA THR A 293 3.18 0.40 9.79
C THR A 293 2.63 -0.65 8.81
N ALA A 294 2.76 -0.42 7.50
CA ALA A 294 2.33 -1.37 6.48
C ALA A 294 3.05 -2.73 6.59
N MET A 295 4.37 -2.72 6.79
CA MET A 295 5.16 -3.94 6.99
C MET A 295 4.68 -4.72 8.21
N ASN A 296 4.46 -4.04 9.34
CA ASN A 296 3.94 -4.68 10.53
C ASN A 296 2.55 -5.30 10.28
N ILE A 297 1.64 -4.62 9.59
CA ILE A 297 0.31 -5.17 9.30
C ILE A 297 0.42 -6.47 8.49
N VAL A 298 1.26 -6.50 7.45
CA VAL A 298 1.48 -7.70 6.63
C VAL A 298 2.06 -8.84 7.45
N LEU A 299 3.08 -8.57 8.27
CA LEU A 299 3.70 -9.59 9.14
C LEU A 299 2.72 -10.16 10.16
N HIS A 300 1.92 -9.31 10.83
CA HIS A 300 0.91 -9.77 11.81
C HIS A 300 -0.23 -10.55 11.16
N SER A 301 -0.49 -10.32 9.86
CA SER A 301 -1.50 -11.04 9.09
C SER A 301 -0.98 -12.38 8.54
N GLY A 302 0.24 -12.79 8.89
CA GLY A 302 0.86 -14.03 8.39
C GLY A 302 1.44 -13.91 6.97
N GLY A 303 1.55 -12.69 6.45
CA GLY A 303 2.27 -12.41 5.21
C GLY A 303 3.77 -12.26 5.41
N VAL A 304 4.51 -12.13 4.31
CA VAL A 304 5.96 -11.98 4.32
C VAL A 304 6.38 -10.60 3.83
N VAL A 305 7.42 -10.07 4.45
CA VAL A 305 8.09 -8.85 4.00
C VAL A 305 9.55 -9.17 3.71
N MET A 306 10.00 -8.86 2.49
CA MET A 306 11.40 -8.94 2.07
C MET A 306 11.93 -7.55 1.72
N VAL A 307 13.11 -7.21 2.22
CA VAL A 307 13.78 -5.93 1.97
C VAL A 307 15.20 -6.18 1.46
N ALA A 308 15.62 -5.51 0.39
CA ALA A 308 16.99 -5.53 -0.11
C ALA A 308 17.80 -4.31 0.35
N LEU A 309 18.94 -4.54 1.01
CA LEU A 309 19.84 -3.51 1.50
C LEU A 309 21.31 -3.87 1.27
N THR A 310 22.19 -2.88 1.11
CA THR A 310 23.63 -3.13 1.25
C THR A 310 24.05 -3.23 2.71
N VAL A 311 25.27 -3.71 2.95
CA VAL A 311 25.82 -3.85 4.31
C VAL A 311 25.86 -2.50 5.02
N GLU A 312 26.33 -1.46 4.32
CA GLU A 312 26.43 -0.09 4.83
C GLU A 312 25.05 0.47 5.18
N GLN A 313 24.06 0.18 4.35
CA GLN A 313 22.69 0.63 4.52
C GLN A 313 21.99 -0.06 5.69
N PHE A 314 22.24 -1.36 5.88
CA PHE A 314 21.63 -2.14 6.96
C PHE A 314 22.14 -1.72 8.35
N PHE A 315 23.46 -1.55 8.52
CA PHE A 315 24.05 -1.23 9.83
C PHE A 315 24.16 0.27 10.12
N GLY A 316 24.33 1.10 9.09
CA GLY A 316 24.64 2.53 9.21
C GLY A 316 23.62 3.45 8.55
N GLY A 317 22.51 2.92 8.05
CA GLY A 317 21.46 3.71 7.41
C GLY A 317 20.80 4.70 8.38
N PRO A 318 20.42 5.91 7.93
CA PRO A 318 19.78 6.93 8.76
C PRO A 318 18.28 6.60 8.99
N PHE A 319 18.00 5.40 9.48
CA PHE A 319 16.65 4.92 9.76
C PHE A 319 16.00 5.71 10.92
N SER A 320 14.71 5.99 10.79
CA SER A 320 13.83 6.33 11.92
C SER A 320 13.92 5.29 13.04
N LYS A 321 13.53 5.67 14.25
CA LYS A 321 13.53 4.77 15.41
C LYS A 321 12.69 3.50 15.13
N ALA A 322 11.48 3.68 14.59
CA ALA A 322 10.57 2.59 14.27
C ALA A 322 11.17 1.60 13.26
N MET A 323 11.83 2.11 12.21
CA MET A 323 12.48 1.23 11.23
C MET A 323 13.68 0.49 11.82
N ARG A 324 14.48 1.13 12.69
CA ARG A 324 15.57 0.43 13.41
C ARG A 324 15.06 -0.71 14.28
N GLU A 325 13.95 -0.50 14.99
CA GLU A 325 13.33 -1.54 15.81
C GLU A 325 12.75 -2.69 14.97
N LEU A 326 12.26 -2.40 13.77
CA LEU A 326 11.86 -3.43 12.81
C LEU A 326 13.08 -4.21 12.29
N MET A 327 14.13 -3.51 11.83
CA MET A 327 15.36 -4.13 11.33
C MET A 327 16.09 -4.97 12.39
N ALA A 328 16.06 -4.55 13.67
CA ALA A 328 16.68 -5.28 14.78
C ALA A 328 16.04 -6.66 15.05
N ARG A 329 14.78 -6.85 14.65
CA ARG A 329 14.02 -8.11 14.76
C ARG A 329 13.97 -8.86 13.43
N ALA A 330 14.58 -8.33 12.38
CA ALA A 330 14.53 -8.94 11.07
C ALA A 330 15.52 -10.10 10.96
N THR A 331 15.14 -11.14 10.24
CA THR A 331 16.05 -12.22 9.89
C THR A 331 17.00 -11.75 8.78
N GLU A 332 18.28 -11.65 9.12
CA GLU A 332 19.35 -11.31 8.17
C GLU A 332 19.62 -12.49 7.20
N VAL A 333 19.54 -12.21 5.90
CA VAL A 333 19.86 -13.16 4.83
C VAL A 333 21.04 -12.62 4.04
N ARG A 334 22.24 -13.09 4.38
CA ARG A 334 23.49 -12.61 3.77
C ARG A 334 23.64 -13.10 2.33
N MET A 335 24.06 -12.17 1.48
CA MET A 335 24.47 -12.42 0.10
C MET A 335 25.91 -11.93 -0.10
N GLN A 336 26.71 -12.73 -0.80
CA GLN A 336 28.10 -12.41 -1.10
C GLN A 336 28.31 -12.29 -2.61
N LEU A 337 29.38 -11.61 -2.99
CA LEU A 337 29.78 -11.58 -4.40
C LEU A 337 30.15 -13.00 -4.88
N PRO A 338 29.87 -13.33 -6.15
CA PRO A 338 30.27 -14.61 -6.73
C PRO A 338 31.79 -14.79 -6.72
N THR A 339 32.25 -16.03 -6.61
CA THR A 339 33.65 -16.40 -6.90
C THR A 339 33.94 -16.24 -8.39
N GLU A 340 35.21 -16.24 -8.82
CA GLU A 340 35.55 -16.11 -10.25
C GLU A 340 34.88 -17.17 -11.14
N ASP A 341 34.81 -18.42 -10.68
CA ASP A 341 34.14 -19.50 -11.41
C ASP A 341 32.61 -19.27 -11.51
N ALA A 342 32.01 -18.73 -10.45
CA ALA A 342 30.60 -18.34 -10.45
C ALA A 342 30.36 -17.12 -11.36
N MET A 343 31.26 -16.12 -11.36
CA MET A 343 31.20 -14.97 -12.27
C MET A 343 31.21 -15.40 -13.73
N ARG A 344 32.12 -16.30 -14.10
CA ARG A 344 32.19 -16.89 -15.46
C ARG A 344 30.90 -17.61 -15.81
N SER A 345 30.32 -18.35 -14.86
CA SER A 345 29.06 -19.06 -15.06
C SER A 345 27.88 -18.10 -15.26
N ILE A 346 27.82 -16.99 -14.49
CA ILE A 346 26.82 -15.92 -14.64
C ILE A 346 26.94 -15.25 -16.00
N VAL A 347 28.15 -14.89 -16.43
CA VAL A 347 28.37 -14.26 -17.75
C VAL A 347 28.01 -15.22 -18.88
N ARG A 348 28.36 -16.51 -18.77
CA ARG A 348 27.95 -17.53 -19.74
C ARG A 348 26.44 -17.68 -19.82
N ALA A 349 25.76 -17.73 -18.68
CA ALA A 349 24.30 -17.82 -18.63
C ALA A 349 23.62 -16.60 -19.27
N ARG A 350 24.23 -15.41 -19.14
CA ARG A 350 23.66 -14.16 -19.65
C ARG A 350 23.96 -13.88 -21.12
N CYS A 351 25.15 -14.21 -21.61
CA CYS A 351 25.59 -13.76 -22.94
C CYS A 351 25.82 -14.91 -23.93
N GLY A 352 25.62 -16.16 -23.50
CA GLY A 352 25.91 -17.36 -24.29
C GLY A 352 27.40 -17.74 -24.25
N ALA A 353 27.69 -19.01 -24.54
CA ALA A 353 29.02 -19.60 -24.35
C ALA A 353 30.11 -18.93 -25.20
N GLU A 354 29.83 -18.58 -26.45
CA GLU A 354 30.82 -17.99 -27.38
C GLU A 354 31.21 -16.55 -26.97
N ARG A 355 30.22 -15.68 -26.70
CA ARG A 355 30.49 -14.29 -26.29
C ARG A 355 31.13 -14.22 -24.90
N ALA A 356 30.72 -15.10 -23.99
CA ALA A 356 31.34 -15.22 -22.68
C ALA A 356 32.79 -15.69 -22.75
N ALA A 357 33.15 -16.57 -23.71
CA ALA A 357 34.53 -16.99 -23.92
C ALA A 357 35.42 -15.83 -24.40
N SER A 358 34.93 -14.98 -25.31
CA SER A 358 35.63 -13.76 -25.75
C SER A 358 35.86 -12.78 -24.59
N LEU A 359 34.81 -12.52 -23.78
CA LEU A 359 34.92 -11.64 -22.62
C LEU A 359 35.85 -12.21 -21.54
N CYS A 360 35.75 -13.50 -21.23
CA CYS A 360 36.62 -14.14 -20.25
C CYS A 360 38.08 -14.13 -20.71
N ALA A 361 38.35 -14.26 -22.02
CA ALA A 361 39.70 -14.17 -22.58
C ALA A 361 40.27 -12.74 -22.51
N GLU A 362 39.44 -11.71 -22.74
CA GLU A 362 39.84 -10.30 -22.60
C GLU A 362 40.08 -9.90 -21.14
N LEU A 363 39.23 -10.38 -20.20
CA LEU A 363 39.29 -10.03 -18.78
C LEU A 363 40.32 -10.83 -17.97
N CYS A 364 40.74 -12.03 -18.41
CA CYS A 364 41.79 -12.80 -17.73
C CYS A 364 43.16 -12.09 -17.69
N ASN A 365 43.36 -11.03 -18.48
CA ASN A 365 44.62 -10.29 -18.53
C ASN A 365 44.65 -9.03 -17.65
N GLN A 366 43.57 -8.66 -16.94
CA GLN A 366 43.54 -7.42 -16.14
C GLN A 366 42.87 -7.55 -14.76
N GLN A 367 43.66 -7.19 -13.74
CA GLN A 367 43.28 -6.69 -12.41
C GLN A 367 42.39 -7.55 -11.49
N SER A 368 42.31 -7.09 -10.22
CA SER A 368 41.72 -7.75 -9.06
C SER A 368 40.23 -8.10 -9.22
N SER A 369 39.77 -9.10 -8.45
CA SER A 369 38.43 -9.68 -8.51
C SER A 369 37.26 -8.69 -8.38
N HIS A 370 37.45 -7.54 -7.72
CA HIS A 370 36.41 -6.50 -7.56
C HIS A 370 36.18 -5.66 -8.82
N THR A 371 37.25 -5.24 -9.52
CA THR A 371 37.13 -4.46 -10.78
C THR A 371 36.63 -5.34 -11.91
N LEU A 372 37.03 -6.61 -11.91
CA LEU A 372 36.57 -7.60 -12.87
C LEU A 372 35.04 -7.77 -12.81
N TRP A 373 34.44 -7.81 -11.62
CA TRP A 373 32.99 -7.94 -11.48
C TRP A 373 32.22 -6.70 -11.96
N SER A 374 32.65 -5.49 -11.59
CA SER A 374 31.99 -4.26 -12.08
C SER A 374 32.07 -4.15 -13.60
N THR A 375 33.22 -4.46 -14.20
CA THR A 375 33.40 -4.44 -15.66
C THR A 375 32.55 -5.51 -16.34
N MET A 376 32.45 -6.72 -15.77
CA MET A 376 31.54 -7.75 -16.26
C MET A 376 30.08 -7.31 -16.21
N GLN A 377 29.66 -6.62 -15.16
CA GLN A 377 28.30 -6.11 -15.02
C GLN A 377 27.96 -5.03 -16.04
N GLU A 378 28.83 -4.04 -16.20
CA GLU A 378 28.69 -2.99 -17.21
C GLU A 378 28.64 -3.56 -18.62
N TRP A 379 29.54 -4.49 -18.93
CA TRP A 379 29.58 -5.15 -20.22
C TRP A 379 28.31 -5.96 -20.48
N ALA A 380 27.84 -6.72 -19.50
CA ALA A 380 26.63 -7.53 -19.62
C ALA A 380 25.34 -6.69 -19.69
N LEU A 381 25.33 -5.48 -19.13
CA LEU A 381 24.26 -4.49 -19.33
C LEU A 381 24.27 -3.92 -20.75
N ALA A 382 25.46 -3.70 -21.32
CA ALA A 382 25.62 -3.23 -22.69
C ALA A 382 25.30 -4.31 -23.75
N HIS A 383 25.36 -5.59 -23.39
CA HIS A 383 25.17 -6.73 -24.30
C HIS A 383 24.13 -7.73 -23.75
N PRO A 384 22.84 -7.35 -23.64
CA PRO A 384 21.79 -8.26 -23.22
C PRO A 384 21.68 -9.46 -24.18
N ALA A 385 21.26 -10.62 -23.65
CA ALA A 385 21.00 -11.79 -24.48
C ALA A 385 20.01 -11.41 -25.59
N LEU A 386 20.32 -11.76 -26.83
CA LEU A 386 19.30 -11.81 -27.87
C LEU A 386 18.35 -12.92 -27.44
N ASP A 387 17.10 -12.55 -27.19
CA ASP A 387 16.00 -13.50 -27.13
C ASP A 387 15.88 -14.12 -28.53
N GLN A 388 16.61 -15.20 -28.76
CA GLN A 388 16.53 -16.00 -29.97
C GLN A 388 16.18 -17.44 -29.57
N ASP A 389 15.01 -17.85 -30.07
CA ASP A 389 14.49 -19.22 -30.22
C ASP A 389 13.68 -19.85 -29.07
N LYS A 390 12.53 -19.22 -28.76
CA LYS A 390 11.29 -19.97 -28.45
C LYS A 390 10.07 -19.60 -29.32
N ALA A 391 10.29 -18.99 -30.49
CA ALA A 391 9.23 -18.70 -31.45
C ALA A 391 9.28 -19.56 -32.73
N VAL A 392 10.17 -20.55 -32.85
CA VAL A 392 10.24 -21.43 -34.03
C VAL A 392 10.51 -22.88 -33.59
N GLN A 393 9.57 -23.78 -33.88
CA GLN A 393 9.56 -25.24 -33.60
C GLN A 393 9.28 -25.60 -32.12
N ARG A 394 8.10 -26.09 -31.70
CA ARG A 394 7.17 -27.06 -32.30
C ARG A 394 5.77 -26.93 -31.71
#